data_AF-A0A9D3TC87-F1
#
_entry.id   AF-A0A9D3TC87-F1
#
_cell.length_a   1.000
_cell.length_b   1.000
_cell.length_c   1.000
_cell.angle_alpha   90.00
_cell.angle_beta   90.00
_cell.angle_gamma   90.00
#
_symmetry.space_group_name_H-M   'P 1'
#
loop_
_entity.id
_entity.type
_entity.pdbx_description
1 polymer ?
#
loop_
_entity_poly.entity_id
_entity_poly.type
_entity_poly.pdbx_seq_one_letter_code
_entity_poly.pdbx_strand_id
1 'polypeptide(L)'
;MTNVALANSDIEGDSFTKTHKTYFIEDQSAGSKYAFAFNDTVGLEESGGVNKQDILLVLKGHVRDGYKFNSESPLSEDDPYYNNSPSLEDKVHCLVTVLATDKLSFMPKELISKLRDIRLEASDMGIPQVVLLTRVDEACELVKKDVRNVYTSKYIKQQIEKCSALLGTPMNCILPVKNYHNEPELINDLDELLLKALKHIINFANDYVTACYDRGHKQEYKPHYTEDRSSPGSSYAFAFIDIMRLEESGGVDKRDVDLLLKGHVKHGYQFNHESPLSEGDPYYNSSPCLGDKVHCLVTVAAADKLSLMPQEVISKLTEIQLEARNLGKSWVDEGKSF
;
A
#
# COMPACT_ATOMS: atom_id res chain seq x y z
N MET A 1 7.18 -30.37 -13.58
CA MET A 1 7.93 -30.95 -12.46
C MET A 1 7.27 -30.47 -11.17
N THR A 2 6.65 -31.39 -10.43
CA THR A 2 6.10 -31.14 -9.10
C THR A 2 7.26 -31.03 -8.12
N ASN A 3 7.67 -29.79 -7.81
CA ASN A 3 8.39 -29.56 -6.56
C ASN A 3 7.42 -29.91 -5.44
N VAL A 4 7.73 -30.95 -4.67
CA VAL A 4 6.94 -31.35 -3.51
C VAL A 4 7.01 -30.20 -2.51
N ALA A 5 5.87 -29.56 -2.23
CA ALA A 5 5.75 -28.59 -1.16
C ALA A 5 5.97 -29.34 0.17
N LEU A 6 7.04 -29.00 0.88
CA LEU A 6 7.22 -29.45 2.24
C LEU A 6 6.37 -28.55 3.14
N ALA A 7 5.42 -29.13 3.86
CA ALA A 7 4.54 -28.43 4.79
C ALA A 7 4.66 -29.06 6.19
N ASN A 8 4.60 -28.25 7.23
CA ASN A 8 4.46 -28.76 8.60
C ASN A 8 2.99 -29.08 8.90
N SER A 9 2.75 -30.02 9.82
CA SER A 9 1.41 -30.31 10.31
C SER A 9 0.91 -29.16 11.20
N ASP A 10 -0.40 -28.88 11.19
CA ASP A 10 -1.08 -27.91 12.09
C ASP A 10 -0.90 -28.21 13.59
N ILE A 11 -0.15 -29.27 13.96
CA ILE A 11 0.05 -29.78 15.33
C ILE A 11 1.31 -29.18 15.98
N GLU A 12 2.33 -28.81 15.20
CA GLU A 12 3.50 -28.09 15.69
C GLU A 12 3.31 -26.60 15.40
N GLY A 13 3.23 -25.77 16.45
CA GLY A 13 3.01 -24.32 16.35
C GLY A 13 4.17 -23.53 15.74
N ASP A 14 5.14 -24.20 15.12
CA ASP A 14 6.39 -23.65 14.61
C ASP A 14 6.40 -23.62 13.08
N SER A 15 6.83 -22.48 12.53
CA SER A 15 7.00 -22.24 11.10
C SER A 15 7.98 -23.24 10.48
N PHE A 16 7.57 -23.85 9.37
CA PHE A 16 8.38 -24.76 8.58
C PHE A 16 9.57 -24.06 7.94
N THR A 17 9.32 -22.90 7.33
CA THR A 17 10.37 -22.06 6.75
C THR A 17 11.17 -21.46 7.91
N LYS A 18 12.49 -21.67 7.91
CA LYS A 18 13.45 -21.07 8.86
C LYS A 18 14.47 -20.14 8.18
N THR A 19 14.51 -20.14 6.85
CA THR A 19 15.45 -19.38 6.03
C THR A 19 14.72 -18.52 5.01
N HIS A 20 15.25 -17.33 4.74
CA HIS A 20 14.82 -16.47 3.65
C HIS A 20 15.11 -17.17 2.33
N LYS A 21 14.09 -17.33 1.49
CA LYS A 21 14.20 -18.04 0.21
C LYS A 21 13.49 -17.28 -0.90
N THR A 22 14.20 -17.15 -2.01
CA THR A 22 13.72 -16.52 -3.23
C THR A 22 13.36 -17.59 -4.25
N TYR A 23 12.10 -17.60 -4.67
CA TYR A 23 11.56 -18.53 -5.66
C TYR A 23 11.32 -17.79 -6.98
N PHE A 24 12.02 -18.24 -8.02
CA PHE A 24 11.81 -17.75 -9.38
C PHE A 24 10.87 -18.69 -10.13
N ILE A 25 9.94 -18.13 -10.90
CA ILE A 25 9.16 -18.92 -11.85
C ILE A 25 9.90 -18.95 -13.19
N GLU A 26 10.09 -20.15 -13.72
CA GLU A 26 10.72 -20.38 -15.02
C GLU A 26 9.66 -20.42 -16.13
N ASP A 27 9.91 -19.69 -17.21
CA ASP A 27 9.23 -19.89 -18.48
C ASP A 27 9.90 -21.05 -19.21
N GLN A 28 9.27 -22.23 -19.12
CA GLN A 28 9.76 -23.45 -19.75
C GLN A 28 9.79 -23.36 -21.29
N SER A 29 9.02 -22.45 -21.89
CA SER A 29 8.96 -22.28 -23.34
C SER A 29 10.08 -21.36 -23.86
N ALA A 30 10.44 -20.34 -23.10
CA ALA A 30 11.48 -19.38 -23.44
C ALA A 30 12.87 -19.73 -22.88
N GLY A 31 12.96 -20.68 -21.95
CA GLY A 31 14.20 -21.02 -21.26
C GLY A 31 14.73 -19.89 -20.36
N SER A 32 13.86 -18.96 -19.98
CA SER A 32 14.17 -17.78 -19.18
C SER A 32 13.30 -17.73 -17.92
N LYS A 33 13.62 -16.83 -16.98
CA LYS A 33 12.79 -16.59 -15.80
C LYS A 33 11.77 -15.51 -16.09
N TYR A 34 10.58 -15.63 -15.51
CA TYR A 34 9.66 -14.49 -15.46
C TYR A 34 10.28 -13.34 -14.67
N ALA A 35 9.90 -12.11 -14.99
CA ALA A 35 10.39 -10.89 -14.35
C ALA A 35 9.75 -10.62 -12.97
N PHE A 36 9.49 -11.68 -12.20
CA PHE A 36 9.04 -11.60 -10.81
C PHE A 36 9.51 -12.82 -10.02
N ALA A 37 9.66 -12.64 -8.71
CA ALA A 37 10.07 -13.67 -7.77
C ALA A 37 9.24 -13.59 -6.48
N PHE A 38 9.13 -14.70 -5.76
CA PHE A 38 8.50 -14.75 -4.45
C PHE A 38 9.55 -14.91 -3.37
N ASN A 39 9.45 -14.09 -2.34
CA ASN A 39 10.29 -14.15 -1.17
C ASN A 39 9.52 -14.81 -0.03
N ASP A 40 9.90 -16.02 0.34
CA ASP A 40 9.35 -16.70 1.50
C ASP A 40 10.15 -16.35 2.77
N THR A 41 9.45 -16.26 3.89
CA THR A 41 10.01 -15.90 5.20
C THR A 41 9.46 -16.83 6.27
N VAL A 42 10.07 -16.83 7.45
CA VAL A 42 9.50 -17.55 8.60
C VAL A 42 8.16 -16.93 8.97
N GLY A 43 7.20 -17.78 9.33
CA GLY A 43 5.91 -17.34 9.86
C GLY A 43 6.03 -16.37 11.03
N LEU A 44 4.99 -15.55 11.18
CA LEU A 44 4.80 -14.71 12.35
C LEU A 44 4.05 -15.50 13.42
N GLU A 45 4.63 -15.62 14.60
CA GLU A 45 4.09 -16.37 15.74
C GLU A 45 3.96 -15.46 16.98
N GLU A 46 3.19 -15.92 17.98
CA GLU A 46 3.03 -15.24 19.28
C GLU A 46 4.34 -15.21 20.07
N SER A 47 4.97 -16.38 20.22
CA SER A 47 6.23 -16.58 20.93
C SER A 47 7.19 -17.28 19.98
N GLY A 48 8.15 -16.53 19.43
CA GLY A 48 9.00 -17.01 18.33
C GLY A 48 8.61 -16.39 17.00
N GLY A 49 9.08 -16.99 15.91
CA GLY A 49 8.93 -16.47 14.55
C GLY A 49 9.88 -15.32 14.19
N VAL A 50 9.69 -14.75 13.00
CA VAL A 50 10.59 -13.72 12.47
C VAL A 50 10.54 -12.41 13.29
N ASN A 51 11.70 -11.81 13.54
CA ASN A 51 11.79 -10.49 14.16
C ASN A 51 11.17 -9.42 13.23
N LYS A 52 10.39 -8.47 13.77
CA LYS A 52 9.79 -7.38 12.95
C LYS A 52 10.87 -6.66 12.16
N GLN A 53 12.03 -6.40 12.79
CA GLN A 53 13.12 -5.66 12.16
C GLN A 53 13.70 -6.43 10.97
N ASP A 54 13.79 -7.76 11.03
CA ASP A 54 14.24 -8.56 9.88
C ASP A 54 13.27 -8.46 8.71
N ILE A 55 11.95 -8.42 8.96
CA ILE A 55 10.98 -8.16 7.89
C ILE A 55 11.24 -6.80 7.26
N LEU A 56 11.51 -5.76 8.05
CA LEU A 56 11.82 -4.43 7.51
C LEU A 56 13.12 -4.43 6.68
N LEU A 57 14.12 -5.22 7.10
CA LEU A 57 15.33 -5.41 6.32
C LEU A 57 15.05 -6.15 5.00
N VAL A 58 14.21 -7.19 5.01
CA VAL A 58 13.77 -7.89 3.80
C VAL A 58 13.04 -6.92 2.86
N LEU A 59 12.09 -6.13 3.38
CA LEU A 59 11.36 -5.14 2.57
C LEU A 59 12.30 -4.15 1.86
N LYS A 60 13.37 -3.74 2.56
CA LYS A 60 14.39 -2.81 2.06
C LYS A 60 15.48 -3.47 1.19
N GLY A 61 15.47 -4.79 1.03
CA GLY A 61 16.45 -5.55 0.26
C GLY A 61 17.78 -5.79 0.96
N HIS A 62 17.85 -5.57 2.27
CA HIS A 62 19.06 -5.73 3.07
C HIS A 62 19.35 -7.19 3.47
N VAL A 63 18.47 -8.14 3.17
CA VAL A 63 18.63 -9.56 3.53
C VAL A 63 18.91 -10.37 2.28
N ARG A 64 20.03 -11.12 2.25
CA ARG A 64 20.38 -12.01 1.15
C ARG A 64 19.69 -13.36 1.25
N ASP A 65 19.45 -13.96 0.10
CA ASP A 65 18.91 -15.33 -0.02
C ASP A 65 19.72 -16.33 0.82
N GLY A 66 19.02 -17.21 1.53
CA GLY A 66 19.61 -18.20 2.42
C GLY A 66 19.85 -17.73 3.86
N TYR A 67 19.58 -16.46 4.21
CA TYR A 67 19.65 -15.99 5.60
C TYR A 67 18.74 -16.82 6.52
N LYS A 68 19.28 -17.30 7.65
CA LYS A 68 18.50 -18.01 8.66
C LYS A 68 18.05 -17.02 9.73
N PHE A 69 16.73 -16.82 9.84
CA PHE A 69 16.17 -15.88 10.79
C PHE A 69 16.42 -16.30 12.23
N ASN A 70 16.67 -15.31 13.08
CA ASN A 70 16.79 -15.47 14.51
C ASN A 70 15.69 -14.66 15.21
N SER A 71 14.86 -15.35 16.00
CA SER A 71 13.78 -14.69 16.75
C SER A 71 14.30 -13.79 17.88
N GLU A 72 15.50 -14.05 18.41
CA GLU A 72 16.06 -13.34 19.56
C GLU A 72 16.75 -12.03 19.17
N SER A 73 17.33 -11.95 17.96
CA SER A 73 18.08 -10.78 17.51
C SER A 73 17.94 -10.59 16.00
N PRO A 74 17.76 -9.34 15.52
CA PRO A 74 17.72 -9.07 14.10
C PRO A 74 19.09 -9.25 13.44
N LEU A 75 19.09 -9.36 12.12
CA LEU A 75 20.29 -9.37 11.28
C LEU A 75 21.15 -8.13 11.53
N SER A 76 22.43 -8.34 11.82
CA SER A 76 23.42 -7.29 12.00
C SER A 76 24.00 -6.85 10.65
N GLU A 77 24.44 -5.59 10.55
CA GLU A 77 25.10 -5.06 9.35
C GLU A 77 26.45 -5.74 9.05
N ASP A 78 27.10 -6.29 10.09
CA ASP A 78 28.36 -7.03 9.98
C ASP A 78 28.17 -8.48 9.49
N ASP A 79 26.94 -8.96 9.40
CA ASP A 79 26.64 -10.34 9.00
C ASP A 79 26.85 -10.53 7.48
N PRO A 80 27.45 -11.65 7.03
CA PRO A 80 27.66 -11.92 5.60
C PRO A 80 26.38 -11.96 4.74
N TYR A 81 25.22 -12.21 5.36
CA TYR A 81 23.91 -12.16 4.70
C TYR A 81 23.30 -10.76 4.66
N TYR A 82 23.93 -9.75 5.26
CA TYR A 82 23.51 -8.36 5.13
C TYR A 82 23.96 -7.77 3.79
N ASN A 83 23.01 -7.19 3.07
CA ASN A 83 23.26 -6.45 1.84
C ASN A 83 23.38 -4.96 2.17
N ASN A 84 24.61 -4.45 2.21
CA ASN A 84 24.89 -3.05 2.55
C ASN A 84 24.34 -2.02 1.55
N SER A 85 24.15 -2.41 0.29
CA SER A 85 23.77 -1.48 -0.78
C SER A 85 22.69 -2.08 -1.67
N PRO A 86 21.44 -2.20 -1.18
CA PRO A 86 20.36 -2.83 -1.94
C PRO A 86 19.97 -2.00 -3.16
N SER A 87 19.90 -2.68 -4.30
CA SER A 87 19.33 -2.18 -5.54
C SER A 87 17.79 -2.21 -5.49
N LEU A 88 17.13 -1.73 -6.55
CA LEU A 88 15.68 -1.87 -6.67
C LEU A 88 15.27 -3.35 -6.84
N GLU A 89 16.11 -4.18 -7.47
CA GLU A 89 15.85 -5.61 -7.66
C GLU A 89 15.88 -6.38 -6.33
N ASP A 90 16.67 -5.91 -5.36
CA ASP A 90 16.76 -6.53 -4.04
C ASP A 90 15.54 -6.19 -3.15
N LYS A 91 14.81 -5.11 -3.46
CA LYS A 91 13.70 -4.62 -2.63
C LYS A 91 12.41 -5.37 -2.90
N VAL A 92 11.57 -5.49 -1.86
CA VAL A 92 10.21 -6.01 -2.03
C VAL A 92 9.34 -4.96 -2.71
N HIS A 93 8.65 -5.36 -3.77
CA HIS A 93 7.75 -4.48 -4.53
C HIS A 93 6.28 -4.61 -4.13
N CYS A 94 5.91 -5.67 -3.44
CA CYS A 94 4.57 -5.88 -2.89
C CYS A 94 4.65 -6.80 -1.67
N LEU A 95 4.13 -6.35 -0.53
CA LEU A 95 4.05 -7.16 0.67
C LEU A 95 2.79 -8.03 0.64
N VAL A 96 2.96 -9.35 0.64
CA VAL A 96 1.85 -10.30 0.68
C VAL A 96 1.77 -10.94 2.07
N THR A 97 0.66 -10.72 2.77
CA THR A 97 0.37 -11.39 4.06
C THR A 97 -0.60 -12.54 3.83
N VAL A 98 -0.26 -13.75 4.29
CA VAL A 98 -1.12 -14.93 4.14
C VAL A 98 -1.81 -15.23 5.46
N LEU A 99 -3.15 -15.26 5.48
CA LEU A 99 -3.95 -15.55 6.67
C LEU A 99 -4.97 -16.65 6.39
N ALA A 100 -5.18 -17.52 7.38
CA ALA A 100 -6.22 -18.55 7.32
C ALA A 100 -7.57 -17.99 7.78
N THR A 101 -8.60 -18.12 6.94
CA THR A 101 -9.95 -17.60 7.20
C THR A 101 -10.55 -18.16 8.49
N ASP A 102 -10.40 -19.47 8.71
CA ASP A 102 -10.90 -20.17 9.89
C ASP A 102 -10.15 -19.83 11.18
N LYS A 103 -9.00 -19.16 11.08
CA LYS A 103 -8.17 -18.73 12.22
C LYS A 103 -8.29 -17.24 12.54
N LEU A 104 -8.86 -16.42 11.65
CA LEU A 104 -8.98 -14.97 11.84
C LEU A 104 -9.57 -14.57 13.20
N SER A 105 -10.57 -15.33 13.68
CA SER A 105 -11.24 -15.04 14.95
C SER A 105 -10.43 -15.35 16.20
N PHE A 106 -9.41 -16.19 16.06
CA PHE A 106 -8.55 -16.65 17.14
C PHE A 106 -7.18 -15.98 17.10
N MET A 107 -6.97 -15.04 16.18
CA MET A 107 -5.71 -14.32 16.09
C MET A 107 -5.45 -13.51 17.37
N PRO A 108 -4.28 -13.72 18.00
CA PRO A 108 -3.85 -12.98 19.17
C PRO A 108 -3.69 -11.49 18.87
N LYS A 109 -4.00 -10.65 19.87
CA LYS A 109 -3.87 -9.20 19.74
C LYS A 109 -2.43 -8.78 19.42
N GLU A 110 -1.43 -9.46 19.98
CA GLU A 110 -0.02 -9.18 19.76
C GLU A 110 0.38 -9.44 18.30
N LEU A 111 -0.05 -10.57 17.73
CA LEU A 111 0.15 -10.89 16.31
C LEU A 111 -0.54 -9.86 15.40
N ILE A 112 -1.78 -9.47 15.72
CA ILE A 112 -2.51 -8.43 14.98
C ILE A 112 -1.74 -7.10 15.02
N SER A 113 -1.22 -6.70 16.18
CA SER A 113 -0.42 -5.49 16.32
C SER A 113 0.84 -5.55 15.45
N LYS A 114 1.57 -6.66 15.52
CA LYS A 114 2.79 -6.86 14.73
C LYS A 114 2.53 -6.77 13.23
N LEU A 115 1.45 -7.39 12.74
CA LEU A 115 1.02 -7.30 11.35
C LEU A 115 0.65 -5.87 10.94
N ARG A 116 -0.07 -5.13 11.81
CA ARG A 116 -0.41 -3.72 11.56
C ARG A 116 0.82 -2.84 11.48
N ASP A 117 1.78 -3.04 12.38
CA ASP A 117 3.01 -2.27 12.41
C ASP A 117 3.83 -2.51 11.15
N ILE A 118 4.01 -3.77 10.73
CA ILE A 118 4.71 -4.10 9.48
C ILE A 118 4.01 -3.44 8.27
N ARG A 119 2.68 -3.52 8.22
CA ARG A 119 1.89 -2.90 7.14
C ARG A 119 2.05 -1.38 7.11
N LEU A 120 2.08 -0.71 8.27
CA LEU A 120 2.30 0.73 8.36
C LEU A 120 3.70 1.10 7.84
N GLU A 121 4.73 0.37 8.25
CA GLU A 121 6.10 0.59 7.78
C GLU A 121 6.21 0.37 6.26
N ALA A 122 5.56 -0.67 5.72
CA ALA A 122 5.48 -0.88 4.27
C ALA A 122 4.76 0.28 3.57
N SER A 123 3.72 0.84 4.20
CA SER A 123 2.98 1.99 3.65
C SER A 123 3.84 3.25 3.62
N ASP A 124 4.65 3.48 4.65
CA ASP A 124 5.59 4.61 4.70
C ASP A 124 6.69 4.49 3.63
N MET A 125 7.06 3.25 3.26
CA MET A 125 7.93 2.98 2.12
C MET A 125 7.23 3.09 0.75
N GLY A 126 5.90 3.24 0.74
CA GLY A 126 5.06 3.22 -0.45
C GLY A 126 4.89 1.84 -1.08
N ILE A 127 5.32 0.77 -0.39
CA ILE A 127 5.22 -0.61 -0.87
C ILE A 127 3.75 -1.04 -0.75
N PRO A 128 3.06 -1.41 -1.84
CA PRO A 128 1.68 -1.89 -1.76
C PRO A 128 1.57 -3.18 -0.94
N GLN A 129 0.44 -3.35 -0.24
CA GLN A 129 0.20 -4.54 0.57
C GLN A 129 -1.07 -5.27 0.14
N VAL A 130 -0.97 -6.60 0.08
CA VAL A 130 -2.06 -7.51 -0.25
C VAL A 130 -2.18 -8.57 0.84
N VAL A 131 -3.41 -8.92 1.21
CA VAL A 131 -3.68 -10.05 2.10
C VAL A 131 -4.28 -11.19 1.28
N LEU A 132 -3.64 -12.35 1.28
CA LEU A 132 -4.25 -13.59 0.79
C LEU A 132 -5.01 -14.23 1.95
N LEU A 133 -6.33 -14.28 1.81
CA LEU A 133 -7.20 -14.90 2.79
C LEU A 133 -7.50 -16.35 2.36
N THR A 134 -6.76 -17.30 2.92
CA THR A 134 -6.72 -18.72 2.56
C THR A 134 -7.73 -19.56 3.35
N ARG A 135 -7.86 -20.86 3.05
CA ARG A 135 -8.77 -21.80 3.76
C ARG A 135 -10.23 -21.33 3.81
N VAL A 136 -10.67 -20.62 2.77
CA VAL A 136 -12.03 -20.09 2.63
C VAL A 136 -13.07 -21.20 2.50
N ASP A 137 -12.67 -22.35 1.96
CA ASP A 137 -13.46 -23.57 1.84
C ASP A 137 -13.66 -24.26 3.19
N GLU A 138 -12.64 -24.30 4.04
CA GLU A 138 -12.79 -24.84 5.40
C GLU A 138 -13.63 -23.93 6.31
N ALA A 139 -13.59 -22.61 6.07
CA ALA A 139 -14.41 -21.66 6.83
C ALA A 139 -15.87 -21.57 6.33
N CYS A 140 -16.16 -21.98 5.08
CA CYS A 140 -17.47 -21.77 4.47
C CYS A 140 -17.93 -22.96 3.61
N GLU A 141 -18.95 -23.68 4.09
CA GLU A 141 -19.55 -24.82 3.39
C GLU A 141 -20.04 -24.52 1.96
N LEU A 142 -20.50 -23.29 1.69
CA LEU A 142 -20.90 -22.90 0.33
C LEU A 142 -19.71 -22.86 -0.64
N VAL A 143 -18.55 -22.44 -0.14
CA VAL A 143 -17.30 -22.39 -0.89
C VAL A 143 -16.67 -23.77 -1.00
N LYS A 144 -16.76 -24.59 0.07
CA LYS A 144 -16.34 -25.99 0.06
C LYS A 144 -17.02 -26.80 -1.03
N LYS A 145 -18.33 -26.59 -1.21
CA LYS A 145 -19.12 -27.23 -2.26
C LYS A 145 -18.77 -26.71 -3.65
N ASP A 146 -18.52 -25.40 -3.78
CA ASP A 146 -18.20 -24.76 -5.06
C ASP A 146 -17.41 -23.46 -4.83
N VAL A 147 -16.16 -23.45 -5.28
CA VAL A 147 -15.21 -22.33 -5.09
C VAL A 147 -15.68 -21.06 -5.79
N ARG A 148 -16.56 -21.15 -6.78
CA ARG A 148 -17.14 -19.97 -7.45
C ARG A 148 -17.98 -19.12 -6.51
N ASN A 149 -18.40 -19.67 -5.37
CA ASN A 149 -19.14 -18.94 -4.35
C ASN A 149 -18.27 -18.05 -3.46
N VAL A 150 -16.93 -18.01 -3.65
CA VAL A 150 -16.02 -17.20 -2.82
C VAL A 150 -16.45 -15.74 -2.72
N TYR A 151 -16.77 -15.10 -3.85
CA TYR A 151 -17.15 -13.68 -3.88
C TYR A 151 -18.66 -13.43 -3.72
N THR A 152 -19.50 -14.47 -3.76
CA THR A 152 -20.95 -14.35 -3.57
C THR A 152 -21.39 -14.72 -2.16
N SER A 153 -20.55 -15.44 -1.41
CA SER A 153 -20.80 -15.84 -0.03
C SER A 153 -20.79 -14.63 0.90
N LYS A 154 -21.94 -14.39 1.57
CA LYS A 154 -22.05 -13.37 2.62
C LYS A 154 -21.06 -13.59 3.76
N TYR A 155 -20.79 -14.85 4.11
CA TYR A 155 -19.86 -15.18 5.18
C TYR A 155 -18.43 -14.79 4.81
N ILE A 156 -17.96 -15.09 3.59
CA ILE A 156 -16.62 -14.70 3.14
C ILE A 156 -16.49 -13.17 3.10
N LYS A 157 -17.52 -12.47 2.62
CA LYS A 157 -17.55 -11.00 2.68
C LYS A 157 -17.36 -10.47 4.11
N GLN A 158 -18.06 -11.05 5.09
CA GLN A 158 -17.88 -10.68 6.50
C GLN A 158 -16.47 -10.97 7.02
N GLN A 159 -15.82 -12.06 6.57
CA GLN A 159 -14.43 -12.35 6.93
C GLN A 159 -13.45 -11.34 6.31
N ILE A 160 -13.70 -10.88 5.08
CA ILE A 160 -12.94 -9.80 4.44
C ILE A 160 -13.10 -8.49 5.23
N GLU A 161 -14.33 -8.12 5.58
CA GLU A 161 -14.63 -6.94 6.40
C GLU A 161 -13.94 -7.02 7.78
N LYS A 162 -13.97 -8.19 8.42
CA LYS A 162 -13.29 -8.45 9.68
C LYS A 162 -11.77 -8.32 9.53
N CYS A 163 -11.17 -8.93 8.51
CA CYS A 163 -9.74 -8.83 8.24
C CYS A 163 -9.33 -7.37 8.00
N SER A 164 -10.13 -6.63 7.21
CA SER A 164 -9.95 -5.20 6.97
C SER A 164 -9.96 -4.41 8.28
N ALA A 165 -10.94 -4.64 9.16
CA ALA A 165 -11.01 -3.96 10.46
C ALA A 165 -9.83 -4.31 11.39
N LEU A 166 -9.38 -5.56 11.39
CA LEU A 166 -8.28 -6.02 12.24
C LEU A 166 -6.94 -5.41 11.82
N LEU A 167 -6.63 -5.44 10.52
CA LEU A 167 -5.32 -5.05 9.99
C LEU A 167 -5.28 -3.62 9.45
N GLY A 168 -6.45 -3.03 9.19
CA GLY A 168 -6.60 -1.75 8.48
C GLY A 168 -6.37 -1.85 6.96
N THR A 169 -6.23 -3.06 6.41
CA THR A 169 -6.02 -3.26 4.97
C THR A 169 -7.30 -2.96 4.20
N PRO A 170 -7.26 -2.19 3.08
CA PRO A 170 -8.42 -1.97 2.23
C PRO A 170 -9.04 -3.28 1.73
N MET A 171 -10.37 -3.37 1.68
CA MET A 171 -11.06 -4.60 1.27
C MET A 171 -10.66 -5.09 -0.14
N ASN A 172 -10.39 -4.18 -1.07
CA ASN A 172 -9.95 -4.50 -2.42
C ASN A 172 -8.52 -5.06 -2.49
N CYS A 173 -7.76 -4.99 -1.39
CA CYS A 173 -6.45 -5.61 -1.24
C CYS A 173 -6.51 -6.92 -0.41
N ILE A 174 -7.70 -7.41 -0.06
CA ILE A 174 -7.90 -8.68 0.64
C ILE A 174 -8.50 -9.68 -0.34
N LEU A 175 -7.69 -10.64 -0.77
CA LEU A 175 -8.01 -11.57 -1.85
C LEU A 175 -8.29 -12.95 -1.25
N PRO A 176 -9.56 -13.38 -1.18
CA PRO A 176 -9.89 -14.73 -0.75
C PRO A 176 -9.43 -15.76 -1.79
N VAL A 177 -8.71 -16.78 -1.33
CA VAL A 177 -8.21 -17.88 -2.16
C VAL A 177 -8.40 -19.22 -1.45
N LYS A 178 -8.55 -20.30 -2.21
CA LYS A 178 -8.51 -21.67 -1.68
C LYS A 178 -7.12 -22.27 -1.93
N ASN A 179 -6.63 -23.07 -0.99
CA ASN A 179 -5.34 -23.75 -1.13
C ASN A 179 -5.54 -25.08 -1.88
N TYR A 180 -4.57 -25.42 -2.73
CA TYR A 180 -4.39 -26.79 -3.19
C TYR A 180 -3.90 -27.65 -2.03
N HIS A 181 -4.66 -28.67 -1.65
CA HIS A 181 -4.26 -29.56 -0.55
C HIS A 181 -4.75 -31.00 -0.70
N ASN A 182 -5.92 -31.22 -1.31
CA ASN A 182 -6.51 -32.55 -1.52
C ASN A 182 -6.77 -32.86 -3.00
N GLU A 183 -6.60 -31.87 -3.88
CA GLU A 183 -6.86 -31.97 -5.30
C GLU A 183 -5.69 -32.66 -6.01
N PRO A 184 -5.90 -33.79 -6.71
CA PRO A 184 -4.83 -34.54 -7.36
C PRO A 184 -4.37 -33.88 -8.67
N GLU A 185 -5.20 -33.03 -9.26
CA GLU A 185 -4.98 -32.35 -10.52
C GLU A 185 -5.41 -30.88 -10.41
N LEU A 186 -4.99 -30.09 -11.40
CA LEU A 186 -5.40 -28.70 -11.54
C LEU A 186 -6.91 -28.59 -11.74
N ILE A 187 -7.54 -27.66 -11.04
CA ILE A 187 -8.97 -27.38 -11.13
C ILE A 187 -9.16 -25.97 -11.67
N ASN A 188 -9.76 -25.86 -12.86
CA ASN A 188 -9.93 -24.58 -13.58
C ASN A 188 -10.48 -23.44 -12.72
N ASP A 189 -11.55 -23.68 -11.94
CA ASP A 189 -12.16 -22.63 -11.11
C ASP A 189 -11.22 -22.18 -9.97
N LEU A 190 -10.39 -23.10 -9.45
CA LEU A 190 -9.40 -22.82 -8.41
C LEU A 190 -8.18 -22.09 -9.00
N ASP A 191 -7.71 -22.53 -10.16
CA ASP A 191 -6.64 -21.88 -10.90
C ASP A 191 -7.03 -20.47 -11.30
N GLU A 192 -8.25 -20.27 -11.81
CA GLU A 192 -8.74 -18.94 -12.15
C GLU A 192 -8.73 -18.01 -10.93
N LEU A 193 -9.14 -18.51 -9.75
CA LEU A 193 -9.12 -17.74 -8.51
C LEU A 193 -7.69 -17.34 -8.09
N LEU A 194 -6.75 -18.29 -8.13
CA LEU A 194 -5.35 -18.06 -7.77
C LEU A 194 -4.64 -17.16 -8.79
N LEU A 195 -4.87 -17.37 -10.09
CA LEU A 195 -4.30 -16.54 -11.16
C LEU A 195 -4.82 -15.10 -11.09
N LYS A 196 -6.09 -14.89 -10.73
CA LYS A 196 -6.62 -13.54 -10.47
C LYS A 196 -5.88 -12.88 -9.31
N ALA A 197 -5.67 -13.60 -8.21
CA ALA A 197 -4.94 -13.08 -7.05
C ALA A 197 -3.48 -12.73 -7.42
N LEU A 198 -2.80 -13.64 -8.12
CA LEU A 198 -1.45 -13.43 -8.62
C LEU A 198 -1.36 -12.20 -9.54
N LYS A 199 -2.28 -12.06 -10.49
CA LYS A 199 -2.35 -10.92 -11.39
C LYS A 199 -2.48 -9.60 -10.62
N HIS A 200 -3.31 -9.55 -9.58
CA HIS A 200 -3.43 -8.37 -8.73
C HIS A 200 -2.12 -8.02 -8.02
N ILE A 201 -1.44 -9.02 -7.44
CA ILE A 201 -0.16 -8.83 -6.75
C ILE A 201 0.90 -8.31 -7.71
N ILE A 202 1.01 -8.90 -8.90
CA ILE A 202 1.97 -8.49 -9.94
C ILE A 202 1.68 -7.05 -10.41
N ASN A 203 0.41 -6.70 -10.64
CA ASN A 203 0.06 -5.34 -11.05
C ASN A 203 0.48 -4.31 -9.99
N PHE A 204 0.18 -4.58 -8.70
CA PHE A 204 0.63 -3.69 -7.62
C PHE A 204 2.16 -3.55 -7.56
N ALA A 205 2.89 -4.67 -7.65
CA ALA A 205 4.35 -4.65 -7.69
C ALA A 205 4.88 -3.84 -8.88
N ASN A 206 4.31 -4.03 -10.07
CA ASN A 206 4.70 -3.32 -11.28
C ASN A 206 4.43 -1.82 -11.19
N ASP A 207 3.29 -1.41 -10.64
CA ASP A 207 2.95 0.00 -10.43
C ASP A 207 3.94 0.66 -9.46
N TYR A 208 4.31 -0.05 -8.38
CA TYR A 208 5.34 0.43 -7.44
C TYR A 208 6.71 0.61 -8.11
N VAL A 209 7.15 -0.37 -8.90
CA VAL A 209 8.42 -0.31 -9.63
C VAL A 209 8.41 0.86 -10.63
N THR A 210 7.33 1.02 -11.37
CA THR A 210 7.15 2.14 -12.31
C THR A 210 7.25 3.49 -11.60
N ALA A 211 6.57 3.65 -10.46
CA ALA A 211 6.65 4.85 -9.64
C ALA A 211 8.05 5.08 -9.05
N CYS A 212 8.84 4.03 -8.78
CA CYS A 212 10.23 4.16 -8.37
C CYS A 212 11.11 4.70 -9.51
N TYR A 213 10.96 4.19 -10.73
CA TYR A 213 11.68 4.70 -11.90
C TYR A 213 11.35 6.18 -12.18
N ASP A 214 10.07 6.55 -12.13
CA ASP A 214 9.65 7.94 -12.35
C ASP A 214 10.23 8.90 -11.31
N ARG A 215 10.36 8.46 -10.04
CA ARG A 215 11.02 9.25 -8.98
C ARG A 215 12.52 9.39 -9.21
N GLY A 216 13.20 8.33 -9.66
CA GLY A 216 14.61 8.36 -10.03
C GLY A 216 14.90 9.32 -11.19
N HIS A 217 14.08 9.29 -12.24
CA HIS A 217 14.22 10.19 -13.39
C HIS A 217 13.87 11.65 -13.07
N LYS A 218 12.96 11.92 -12.10
CA LYS A 218 12.70 13.28 -11.62
C LYS A 218 13.85 13.88 -10.81
N GLN A 219 14.74 13.07 -10.22
CA GLN A 219 15.96 13.56 -9.59
C GLN A 219 17.04 13.97 -10.62
N GLU A 220 17.07 13.32 -11.79
CA GLU A 220 17.96 13.71 -12.90
C GLU A 220 17.39 14.85 -13.76
N TYR A 221 16.06 14.96 -13.85
CA TYR A 221 15.40 16.08 -14.52
C TYR A 221 15.40 17.31 -13.62
N LYS A 222 16.46 18.12 -13.70
CA LYS A 222 16.33 19.55 -13.41
C LYS A 222 15.42 20.12 -14.49
N PRO A 223 14.19 20.58 -14.19
CA PRO A 223 13.46 21.37 -15.16
C PRO A 223 14.33 22.59 -15.44
N HIS A 224 14.92 22.62 -16.63
CA HIS A 224 15.33 23.89 -17.22
C HIS A 224 14.03 24.66 -17.40
N TYR A 225 13.66 25.46 -16.39
CA TYR A 225 12.77 26.58 -16.57
C TYR A 225 13.51 27.60 -17.45
N THR A 226 13.62 27.28 -18.74
CA THR A 226 13.86 28.30 -19.75
C THR A 226 12.56 29.07 -19.89
N GLU A 227 12.66 30.38 -19.70
CA GLU A 227 11.60 31.38 -19.53
C GLU A 227 10.68 31.58 -20.75
N ASP A 228 10.44 30.57 -21.59
CA ASP A 228 9.61 30.74 -22.77
C ASP A 228 8.16 30.29 -22.51
N ARG A 229 7.42 31.17 -21.82
CA ARG A 229 6.00 31.03 -21.49
C ARG A 229 5.11 31.42 -22.68
N SER A 230 5.01 30.55 -23.68
CA SER A 230 3.97 30.65 -24.71
C SER A 230 3.58 29.33 -25.40
N SER A 231 3.88 28.17 -24.79
CA SER A 231 3.48 26.87 -25.33
C SER A 231 2.20 26.34 -24.65
N PRO A 232 1.15 25.95 -25.40
CA PRO A 232 -0.06 25.35 -24.86
C PRO A 232 0.22 23.91 -24.44
N GLY A 233 0.77 23.73 -23.23
CA GLY A 233 1.12 22.42 -22.68
C GLY A 233 1.39 22.43 -21.18
N SER A 234 1.04 23.51 -20.47
CA SER A 234 1.13 23.54 -19.01
C SER A 234 0.09 22.61 -18.40
N SER A 235 0.55 21.53 -17.77
CA SER A 235 -0.30 20.64 -16.97
C SER A 235 -0.99 21.45 -15.88
N TYR A 236 -2.32 21.42 -15.84
CA TYR A 236 -3.09 22.07 -14.77
C TYR A 236 -3.03 21.19 -13.53
N ALA A 237 -2.56 21.74 -12.41
CA ALA A 237 -2.50 21.00 -11.17
C ALA A 237 -3.93 20.70 -10.64
N PHE A 238 -4.24 19.41 -10.49
CA PHE A 238 -5.40 18.91 -9.76
C PHE A 238 -4.95 18.52 -8.36
N ALA A 239 -5.71 18.90 -7.32
CA ALA A 239 -5.49 18.40 -5.97
C ALA A 239 -6.71 17.63 -5.48
N PHE A 240 -6.45 16.42 -5.00
CA PHE A 240 -7.40 15.64 -4.23
C PHE A 240 -7.09 15.88 -2.76
N ILE A 241 -8.09 16.35 -2.00
CA ILE A 241 -7.98 16.48 -0.54
C ILE A 241 -8.86 15.40 0.07
N ASP A 242 -8.24 14.40 0.68
CA ASP A 242 -8.94 13.41 1.50
C ASP A 242 -9.36 14.06 2.81
N ILE A 243 -10.67 14.16 3.01
CA ILE A 243 -11.29 14.89 4.12
C ILE A 243 -11.57 14.01 5.32
N MET A 244 -11.30 12.71 5.24
CA MET A 244 -11.47 11.76 6.36
C MET A 244 -10.52 12.06 7.55
N ARG A 245 -9.69 13.11 7.47
CA ARG A 245 -8.87 13.63 8.56
C ARG A 245 -9.13 15.09 8.92
N LEU A 246 -10.18 15.76 8.45
CA LEU A 246 -10.49 17.16 8.86
C LEU A 246 -11.00 17.31 10.32
N GLU A 247 -11.01 16.22 11.10
CA GLU A 247 -11.36 16.19 12.51
C GLU A 247 -10.37 17.04 13.35
N GLU A 248 -10.87 17.66 14.42
CA GLU A 248 -10.19 18.72 15.18
C GLU A 248 -8.84 18.31 15.80
N SER A 249 -8.57 17.02 15.95
CA SER A 249 -7.40 16.51 16.70
C SER A 249 -6.26 15.95 15.82
N GLY A 250 -6.28 16.13 14.49
CA GLY A 250 -5.18 15.60 13.66
C GLY A 250 -5.24 15.89 12.16
N GLY A 251 -5.93 16.95 11.76
CA GLY A 251 -6.18 17.27 10.35
C GLY A 251 -5.21 18.23 9.68
N VAL A 252 -5.67 18.84 8.60
CA VAL A 252 -4.97 19.90 7.86
C VAL A 252 -5.43 21.25 8.42
N ASP A 253 -4.50 22.18 8.71
CA ASP A 253 -4.86 23.57 9.04
C ASP A 253 -5.42 24.26 7.78
N LYS A 254 -6.49 25.02 7.95
CA LYS A 254 -7.14 25.72 6.83
C LYS A 254 -6.20 26.65 6.06
N ARG A 255 -5.22 27.26 6.73
CA ARG A 255 -4.23 28.14 6.09
C ARG A 255 -3.36 27.37 5.13
N ASP A 256 -3.01 26.13 5.45
CA ASP A 256 -2.21 25.32 4.53
C ASP A 256 -3.00 24.95 3.28
N VAL A 257 -4.32 24.74 3.42
CA VAL A 257 -5.21 24.53 2.27
C VAL A 257 -5.26 25.79 1.40
N ASP A 258 -5.43 26.98 1.99
CA ASP A 258 -5.41 28.25 1.26
C ASP A 258 -4.06 28.50 0.55
N LEU A 259 -2.96 28.26 1.25
CA LEU A 259 -1.61 28.34 0.68
C LEU A 259 -1.42 27.33 -0.47
N LEU A 260 -1.93 26.10 -0.32
CA LEU A 260 -1.90 25.08 -1.37
C LEU A 260 -2.66 25.54 -2.60
N LEU A 261 -3.90 26.01 -2.42
CA LEU A 261 -4.75 26.48 -3.52
C LEU A 261 -4.11 27.63 -4.29
N LYS A 262 -3.38 28.50 -3.59
CA LYS A 262 -2.63 29.64 -4.15
C LYS A 262 -1.26 29.27 -4.73
N GLY A 263 -0.82 28.02 -4.61
CA GLY A 263 0.47 27.53 -5.14
C GLY A 263 1.69 27.81 -4.25
N HIS A 264 1.47 28.21 -2.99
CA HIS A 264 2.53 28.51 -2.03
C HIS A 264 3.13 27.26 -1.37
N VAL A 265 2.60 26.06 -1.63
CA VAL A 265 3.07 24.80 -1.03
C VAL A 265 3.90 24.00 -2.03
N LYS A 266 5.17 23.74 -1.70
CA LYS A 266 6.06 22.89 -2.53
C LYS A 266 5.78 21.41 -2.31
N HIS A 267 6.13 20.60 -3.31
CA HIS A 267 6.07 19.14 -3.23
C HIS A 267 6.87 18.60 -2.04
N GLY A 268 6.30 17.61 -1.34
CA GLY A 268 6.90 16.97 -0.17
C GLY A 268 6.53 17.60 1.17
N TYR A 269 5.76 18.69 1.20
CA TYR A 269 5.19 19.22 2.44
C TYR A 269 4.18 18.24 3.06
N GLN A 270 4.33 17.96 4.36
CA GLN A 270 3.37 17.17 5.13
C GLN A 270 2.50 18.11 5.95
N PHE A 271 1.19 18.10 5.66
CA PHE A 271 0.21 18.94 6.36
C PHE A 271 0.10 18.58 7.84
N ASN A 272 0.09 19.59 8.70
CA ASN A 272 -0.01 19.42 10.15
C ASN A 272 -0.82 20.57 10.77
N HIS A 273 -1.93 20.24 11.44
CA HIS A 273 -2.76 21.23 12.14
C HIS A 273 -2.03 22.00 13.25
N GLU A 274 -1.02 21.40 13.90
CA GLU A 274 -0.30 22.02 15.02
C GLU A 274 0.81 22.97 14.55
N SER A 275 1.38 22.73 13.37
CA SER A 275 2.48 23.53 12.81
C SER A 275 2.25 23.86 11.34
N PRO A 276 1.35 24.82 11.06
CA PRO A 276 0.99 25.22 9.70
C PRO A 276 2.16 25.89 8.99
N LEU A 277 2.18 25.79 7.67
CA LEU A 277 3.23 26.30 6.80
C LEU A 277 3.39 27.81 6.98
N SER A 278 4.64 28.23 7.20
CA SER A 278 5.02 29.63 7.34
C SER A 278 5.94 30.07 6.19
N GLU A 279 6.06 31.38 5.95
CA GLU A 279 6.90 31.90 4.85
C GLU A 279 8.39 31.55 4.98
N GLY A 280 8.85 31.26 6.21
CA GLY A 280 10.23 30.86 6.48
C GLY A 280 10.52 29.38 6.23
N ASP A 281 9.49 28.56 5.96
CA ASP A 281 9.66 27.13 5.74
C ASP A 281 10.30 26.83 4.38
N PRO A 282 11.19 25.82 4.29
CA PRO A 282 11.81 25.42 3.02
C PRO A 282 10.76 24.99 1.97
N TYR A 283 9.60 24.53 2.44
CA TYR A 283 8.46 24.12 1.62
C TYR A 283 7.54 25.27 1.20
N TYR A 284 7.79 26.50 1.66
CA TYR A 284 7.04 27.66 1.21
C TYR A 284 7.56 28.17 -0.14
N ASN A 285 6.65 28.40 -1.07
CA ASN A 285 6.90 29.02 -2.37
C ASN A 285 6.50 30.49 -2.29
N SER A 286 7.48 31.38 -2.22
CA SER A 286 7.25 32.83 -2.09
C SER A 286 6.67 33.48 -3.35
N SER A 287 6.76 32.81 -4.51
CA SER A 287 6.42 33.40 -5.80
C SER A 287 5.68 32.40 -6.70
N PRO A 288 4.44 32.01 -6.35
CA PRO A 288 3.69 31.02 -7.11
C PRO A 288 3.34 31.51 -8.51
N CYS A 289 3.50 30.63 -9.50
CA CYS A 289 3.02 30.85 -10.85
C CYS A 289 1.65 30.18 -11.07
N LEU A 290 1.02 30.44 -12.23
CA LEU A 290 -0.28 29.83 -12.54
C LEU A 290 -0.23 28.29 -12.46
N GLY A 291 0.86 27.66 -12.92
CA GLY A 291 1.02 26.21 -12.86
C GLY A 291 1.14 25.63 -11.45
N ASP A 292 1.50 26.45 -10.45
CA ASP A 292 1.57 26.04 -9.05
C ASP A 292 0.20 26.09 -8.37
N LYS A 293 -0.75 26.88 -8.91
CA LYS A 293 -2.10 27.02 -8.36
C LYS A 293 -2.93 25.76 -8.62
N VAL A 294 -3.77 25.38 -7.66
CA VAL A 294 -4.66 24.21 -7.78
C VAL A 294 -5.95 24.62 -8.46
N HIS A 295 -6.19 24.14 -9.68
CA HIS A 295 -7.32 24.58 -10.52
C HIS A 295 -8.61 23.81 -10.28
N CYS A 296 -8.51 22.66 -9.60
CA CYS A 296 -9.65 21.82 -9.27
C CYS A 296 -9.42 21.21 -7.90
N LEU A 297 -10.38 21.46 -7.00
CA LEU A 297 -10.46 20.83 -5.70
C LEU A 297 -11.57 19.78 -5.74
N VAL A 298 -11.20 18.52 -5.54
CA VAL A 298 -12.16 17.42 -5.41
C VAL A 298 -12.23 17.00 -3.94
N THR A 299 -13.42 17.09 -3.36
CA THR A 299 -13.72 16.66 -2.00
C THR A 299 -14.35 15.26 -2.03
N VAL A 300 -13.78 14.30 -1.30
CA VAL A 300 -14.26 12.91 -1.26
C VAL A 300 -14.76 12.55 0.13
N ALA A 301 -16.07 12.32 0.27
CA ALA A 301 -16.71 11.92 1.53
C ALA A 301 -17.16 10.46 1.50
N ALA A 302 -17.00 9.74 2.61
CA ALA A 302 -17.63 8.42 2.79
C ALA A 302 -19.16 8.56 2.88
N ALA A 303 -19.88 7.88 1.99
CA ALA A 303 -21.33 8.07 1.83
C ALA A 303 -22.13 7.68 3.09
N ASP A 304 -21.69 6.66 3.82
CA ASP A 304 -22.27 6.20 5.08
C ASP A 304 -21.96 7.12 6.27
N LYS A 305 -20.97 8.02 6.13
CA LYS A 305 -20.59 9.00 7.15
C LYS A 305 -21.17 10.38 6.93
N LEU A 306 -21.70 10.69 5.74
CA LEU A 306 -22.27 12.00 5.41
C LEU A 306 -23.33 12.47 6.42
N SER A 307 -24.22 11.58 6.86
CA SER A 307 -25.26 11.90 7.85
C SER A 307 -24.75 12.02 9.29
N LEU A 308 -23.53 11.54 9.54
CA LEU A 308 -22.88 11.53 10.84
C LEU A 308 -21.73 12.55 10.93
N MET A 309 -21.50 13.35 9.88
CA MET A 309 -20.44 14.35 9.87
C MET A 309 -20.70 15.40 10.95
N PRO A 310 -19.71 15.69 11.82
CA PRO A 310 -19.82 16.79 12.77
C PRO A 310 -20.06 18.11 12.04
N GLN A 311 -20.90 18.98 12.60
CA GLN A 311 -21.22 20.29 12.01
C GLN A 311 -19.97 21.15 11.77
N GLU A 312 -18.94 21.00 12.61
CA GLU A 312 -17.65 21.67 12.45
C GLU A 312 -16.93 21.27 11.15
N VAL A 313 -16.97 19.98 10.79
CA VAL A 313 -16.39 19.48 9.53
C VAL A 313 -17.17 20.06 8.35
N ILE A 314 -18.49 20.10 8.43
CA ILE A 314 -19.35 20.70 7.40
C ILE A 314 -19.07 22.21 7.24
N SER A 315 -18.85 22.92 8.35
CA SER A 315 -18.49 24.35 8.33
C SER A 315 -17.15 24.57 7.64
N LYS A 316 -16.11 23.80 8.03
CA LYS A 316 -14.78 23.86 7.40
C LYS A 316 -14.85 23.58 5.90
N LEU A 317 -15.64 22.59 5.48
CA LEU A 317 -15.85 22.29 4.06
C LEU A 317 -16.50 23.45 3.31
N THR A 318 -17.50 24.08 3.91
CA THR A 318 -18.20 25.22 3.31
C THR A 318 -17.26 26.41 3.15
N GLU A 319 -16.38 26.65 4.13
CA GLU A 319 -15.35 27.69 4.08
C GLU A 319 -14.32 27.42 2.97
N ILE A 320 -13.76 26.20 2.91
CA ILE A 320 -12.79 25.82 1.86
C ILE A 320 -13.41 25.96 0.46
N GLN A 321 -14.67 25.52 0.29
CA GLN A 321 -15.39 25.66 -0.97
C GLN A 321 -15.62 27.14 -1.34
N LEU A 322 -15.88 27.99 -0.35
CA LEU A 322 -16.04 29.43 -0.56
C LEU A 322 -14.73 30.09 -0.97
N GLU A 323 -13.61 29.74 -0.33
CA GLU A 323 -12.27 30.22 -0.69
C GLU A 323 -11.88 29.78 -2.11
N ALA A 324 -12.04 28.49 -2.44
CA ALA A 324 -11.80 27.98 -3.79
C ALA A 324 -12.65 28.72 -4.84
N ARG A 325 -13.92 29.00 -4.53
CA ARG A 325 -14.82 29.77 -5.39
C ARG A 325 -14.36 31.22 -5.56
N ASN A 326 -13.85 31.84 -4.51
CA ASN A 326 -13.35 33.22 -4.55
C ASN A 326 -12.04 33.33 -5.33
N LEU A 327 -11.15 32.33 -5.23
CA LEU A 327 -9.95 32.22 -6.06
C LEU A 327 -10.31 32.14 -7.53
N GLY A 328 -11.29 31.30 -7.89
CA GLY A 328 -11.80 31.20 -9.26
C GLY A 328 -12.34 32.52 -9.81
N LYS A 329 -12.92 33.39 -8.98
CA LYS A 329 -13.32 34.76 -9.39
C LYS A 329 -12.10 35.66 -9.62
N SER A 330 -11.10 35.62 -8.73
CA SER A 330 -9.88 36.43 -8.89
C SER A 330 -9.09 36.08 -10.17
N TRP A 331 -9.14 34.81 -10.59
CA TRP A 331 -8.47 34.38 -11.82
C TRP A 331 -9.16 34.88 -13.09
N VAL A 332 -10.47 35.14 -13.03
CA VAL A 332 -11.22 35.78 -14.12
C VAL A 332 -10.89 37.26 -14.20
N ASP A 333 -10.68 37.93 -13.06
CA ASP A 333 -10.32 39.35 -12.98
C ASP A 333 -8.85 39.64 -13.36
N GLU A 334 -7.94 38.66 -13.24
CA GLU A 334 -6.53 38.73 -13.71
C GLU A 334 -6.37 38.64 -15.25
N GLY A 335 -7.47 38.72 -16.02
CA GLY A 335 -7.42 39.08 -17.44
C GLY A 335 -6.98 37.97 -18.39
N LYS A 336 -7.32 36.70 -18.11
CA LYS A 336 -7.23 35.63 -19.11
C LYS A 336 -8.55 34.87 -19.20
N SER A 337 -9.31 35.17 -20.25
CA SER A 337 -10.37 34.28 -20.72
C SER A 337 -9.77 32.91 -21.04
N PHE A 338 -10.41 31.84 -20.54
CA PHE A 338 -10.12 30.46 -20.94
C PHE A 338 -10.19 30.25 -22.44
#